data_AF-A0A8H6U0U4-F1
#
_entry.id   AF-A0A8H6U0U4-F1
#
_cell.length_a   1.000
_cell.length_b   1.000
_cell.length_c   1.000
_cell.angle_alpha   90.00
_cell.angle_beta   90.00
_cell.angle_gamma   90.00
#
_symmetry.space_group_name_H-M   'P 1'
#
loop_
_entity.id
_entity.type
_entity.pdbx_description
1 polymer ?
#
loop_
_entity_poly.entity_id
_entity_poly.type
_entity_poly.pdbx_seq_one_letter_code
_entity_poly.pdbx_strand_id
1 'polypeptide(L)'
;MTTTLIVTNASLPQAQAGGQSAGQRLPRALPRREACDDLHRCRLSPPSKNVITNIRSAAHVALLSPSAIVFVGDNITDPVAMKIAQQGYELPADIITNKAKWDILAQKTGKELADARSQIKKDILRSFGVVQERGKPAPKAPNADPDRHMGIHECAKYVARHLPKDFKITFEFCARMAFFRKVFLANQTGDFWGAVEKELAAMRMAAKKKMDSVSEKASPDPQDPKNDAEVIARFFKTFLHSDRQTYGVKDTTQDGIDDLPTAPSST
;
A
#
# COMPACT_ATOMS: atom_id res chain seq x y z
N MET A 1 15.00 -12.89 18.65
CA MET A 1 14.52 -13.45 17.38
C MET A 1 14.25 -12.28 16.45
N THR A 2 15.05 -12.14 15.40
CA THR A 2 14.97 -11.03 14.45
C THR A 2 14.16 -11.51 13.25
N THR A 3 12.89 -11.12 13.18
CA THR A 3 12.00 -11.54 12.08
C THR A 3 12.20 -10.59 10.90
N THR A 4 13.16 -10.91 10.02
CA THR A 4 13.35 -10.20 8.76
C THR A 4 12.11 -10.38 7.88
N LEU A 5 11.37 -9.30 7.65
CA LEU A 5 10.26 -9.25 6.68
C LEU A 5 10.83 -9.28 5.26
N ILE A 6 11.08 -10.47 4.73
CA ILE A 6 11.37 -10.66 3.31
C ILE A 6 10.06 -10.46 2.54
N VAL A 7 9.99 -9.38 1.77
CA VAL A 7 8.88 -9.12 0.84
C VAL A 7 9.18 -9.91 -0.44
N THR A 8 8.72 -11.15 -0.52
CA THR A 8 8.75 -11.92 -1.76
C THR A 8 7.59 -11.48 -2.67
N ASN A 9 7.90 -11.12 -3.92
CA ASN A 9 6.91 -10.87 -4.97
C ASN A 9 6.17 -12.18 -5.27
N ALA A 10 4.98 -12.37 -4.70
CA ALA A 10 4.07 -13.42 -5.15
C ALA A 10 3.28 -12.89 -6.35
N SER A 11 3.46 -13.51 -7.51
CA SER A 11 2.64 -13.25 -8.70
C SER A 11 1.18 -13.59 -8.38
N LEU A 12 0.31 -12.58 -8.45
CA LEU A 12 -1.14 -12.75 -8.32
C LEU A 12 -1.67 -13.62 -9.47
N PRO A 13 -2.52 -14.63 -9.20
CA PRO A 13 -3.16 -15.39 -10.26
C PRO A 13 -4.12 -14.50 -11.04
N GLN A 14 -3.97 -14.47 -12.38
CA GLN A 14 -4.94 -13.87 -13.28
C GLN A 14 -6.21 -14.73 -13.28
N ALA A 15 -7.33 -14.16 -12.83
CA ALA A 15 -8.64 -14.81 -12.90
C ALA A 15 -9.10 -14.88 -14.36
N GLN A 16 -9.15 -16.09 -14.93
CA GLN A 16 -9.79 -16.34 -16.22
C GLN A 16 -11.31 -16.36 -16.04
N ALA A 17 -12.00 -15.47 -16.76
CA ALA A 17 -13.46 -15.46 -16.85
C ALA A 17 -13.92 -16.59 -17.79
N GLY A 18 -14.23 -17.76 -17.23
CA GLY A 18 -14.87 -18.88 -17.92
C GLY A 18 -16.41 -18.80 -17.79
N GLY A 19 -17.09 -18.82 -18.93
CA GLY A 19 -18.55 -18.78 -19.02
C GLY A 19 -19.25 -20.14 -18.90
N GLN A 20 -20.55 -20.05 -18.56
CA GLN A 20 -21.66 -20.98 -18.76
C GLN A 20 -21.68 -22.33 -18.01
N SER A 21 -22.71 -22.53 -17.19
CA SER A 21 -23.47 -23.79 -17.18
C SER A 21 -24.87 -23.63 -16.57
N ALA A 22 -25.79 -24.38 -17.17
CA ALA A 22 -27.22 -24.46 -16.98
C ALA A 22 -27.70 -24.87 -15.57
N GLY A 23 -28.78 -24.21 -15.15
CA GLY A 23 -30.01 -24.81 -14.59
C GLY A 23 -29.90 -26.04 -13.69
N GLN A 24 -29.59 -25.83 -12.41
CA GLN A 24 -29.97 -26.77 -11.35
C GLN A 24 -31.00 -26.12 -10.42
N ARG A 25 -32.13 -26.82 -10.21
CA ARG A 25 -33.19 -26.42 -9.28
C ARG A 25 -32.68 -26.52 -7.85
N LEU A 26 -32.73 -25.39 -7.13
CA LEU A 26 -32.36 -25.29 -5.72
C LEU A 26 -33.30 -26.12 -4.82
N PRO A 27 -32.77 -26.85 -3.83
CA PRO A 27 -33.58 -27.50 -2.80
C PRO A 27 -34.28 -26.46 -1.92
N ARG A 28 -35.48 -26.84 -1.47
CA ARG A 28 -36.41 -26.09 -0.62
C ARG A 28 -35.69 -25.44 0.57
N ALA A 29 -35.91 -24.14 0.76
CA ALA A 29 -35.37 -23.34 1.85
C ALA A 29 -35.66 -23.98 3.22
N LEU A 30 -34.59 -24.24 3.98
CA LEU A 30 -34.68 -24.60 5.40
C LEU A 30 -35.21 -23.40 6.22
N PRO A 31 -35.93 -23.66 7.32
CA PRO A 31 -36.52 -22.61 8.17
C PRO A 31 -35.44 -21.69 8.75
N ARG A 32 -35.60 -20.39 8.45
CA ARG A 32 -34.67 -19.26 8.72
C ARG A 32 -34.36 -18.98 10.20
N ARG A 33 -34.83 -19.81 11.14
CA ARG A 33 -34.76 -19.54 12.59
C ARG A 33 -33.63 -20.28 13.31
N GLU A 34 -33.14 -21.41 12.81
CA GLU A 34 -32.04 -22.15 13.47
C GLU A 34 -30.65 -21.63 13.06
N ALA A 35 -30.52 -20.94 11.92
CA ALA A 35 -29.24 -20.40 11.45
C ALA A 35 -28.75 -19.15 12.21
N CYS A 36 -29.62 -18.46 12.95
CA CYS A 36 -29.22 -17.28 13.72
C CYS A 36 -28.59 -17.62 15.09
N ASP A 37 -28.96 -18.76 15.69
CA ASP A 37 -28.46 -19.14 17.01
C ASP A 37 -27.05 -19.76 16.97
N ASP A 38 -26.66 -20.40 15.85
CA ASP A 38 -25.30 -20.91 15.66
C ASP A 38 -24.26 -19.80 15.39
N LEU A 39 -24.68 -18.65 14.85
CA LEU A 39 -23.82 -17.47 14.71
C LEU A 39 -23.41 -16.89 16.07
N HIS A 40 -24.24 -17.05 17.11
CA HIS A 40 -23.91 -16.61 18.47
C HIS A 40 -23.00 -17.58 19.22
N ARG A 41 -22.89 -18.85 18.80
CA ARG A 41 -21.94 -19.83 19.38
C ARG A 41 -20.53 -19.73 18.83
N CYS A 42 -20.33 -19.18 17.64
CA CYS A 42 -19.01 -18.80 17.16
C CYS A 42 -18.54 -17.46 17.77
N ARG A 43 -18.66 -17.30 19.10
CA ARG A 43 -17.92 -16.27 19.84
C ARG A 43 -16.44 -16.64 19.79
N LEU A 44 -15.82 -16.39 18.65
CA LEU A 44 -14.37 -16.31 18.59
C LEU A 44 -13.96 -15.28 19.64
N SER A 45 -13.11 -15.73 20.55
CA SER A 45 -12.43 -14.84 21.47
C SER A 45 -11.92 -13.64 20.67
N PRO A 46 -12.11 -12.40 21.18
CA PRO A 46 -11.58 -11.24 20.48
C PRO A 46 -10.10 -11.45 20.20
N PRO A 47 -9.62 -11.11 18.98
CA PRO A 47 -8.23 -11.33 18.60
C PRO A 47 -7.32 -10.68 19.62
N SER A 48 -6.18 -11.32 19.89
CA SER A 48 -5.21 -10.78 20.83
C SER A 48 -4.74 -9.40 20.38
N LYS A 49 -4.29 -8.58 21.33
CA LYS A 49 -3.70 -7.26 21.00
C LYS A 49 -2.51 -7.39 20.05
N ASN A 50 -1.79 -8.51 20.11
CA ASN A 50 -0.68 -8.83 19.23
C ASN A 50 -1.16 -9.05 17.79
N VAL A 51 -2.22 -9.85 17.59
CA VAL A 51 -2.83 -10.06 16.26
C VAL A 51 -3.21 -8.72 15.62
N ILE A 52 -3.90 -7.85 16.34
CA ILE A 52 -4.31 -6.53 15.81
C ILE A 52 -3.10 -5.67 15.44
N THR A 53 -2.07 -5.67 16.29
CA THR A 53 -0.82 -4.93 16.03
C THR A 53 -0.12 -5.45 14.77
N ASN A 54 -0.06 -6.77 14.58
CA ASN A 54 0.54 -7.39 13.41
C ASN A 54 -0.28 -7.12 12.13
N ILE A 55 -1.62 -7.20 12.20
CA ILE A 55 -2.50 -6.82 11.09
C ILE A 55 -2.23 -5.36 10.69
N ARG A 56 -2.16 -4.44 11.67
CA ARG A 56 -1.90 -3.03 11.42
C ARG A 56 -0.54 -2.81 10.76
N SER A 57 0.52 -3.43 11.26
CA SER A 57 1.86 -3.31 10.66
C SER A 57 1.87 -3.89 9.25
N ALA A 58 1.25 -5.04 9.01
CA ALA A 58 1.13 -5.64 7.68
C ALA A 58 0.36 -4.74 6.71
N ALA A 59 -0.72 -4.09 7.17
CA ALA A 59 -1.49 -3.13 6.38
C ALA A 59 -0.64 -1.91 5.97
N HIS A 60 0.16 -1.34 6.88
CA HIS A 60 1.08 -0.25 6.55
C HIS A 60 2.15 -0.70 5.56
N VAL A 61 2.78 -1.87 5.79
CA VAL A 61 3.78 -2.43 4.86
C VAL A 61 3.19 -2.63 3.47
N ALA A 62 1.96 -3.14 3.37
CA ALA A 62 1.29 -3.35 2.10
C ALA A 62 1.03 -2.03 1.37
N LEU A 63 0.52 -1.00 2.05
CA LEU A 63 0.25 0.32 1.48
C LEU A 63 1.52 1.13 1.17
N LEU A 64 2.64 0.84 1.82
CA LEU A 64 3.90 1.55 1.61
C LEU A 64 4.86 0.78 0.71
N SER A 65 4.49 -0.44 0.30
CA SER A 65 5.31 -1.27 -0.58
C SER A 65 5.46 -0.62 -1.96
N PRO A 66 6.67 -0.55 -2.53
CA PRO A 66 6.88 -0.10 -3.90
C PRO A 66 6.16 -1.01 -4.92
N SER A 67 5.99 -2.30 -4.58
CA SER A 67 5.31 -3.31 -5.41
C SER A 67 3.78 -3.23 -5.34
N ALA A 68 3.19 -2.37 -4.50
CA ALA A 68 1.75 -2.35 -4.33
C ALA A 68 1.03 -1.91 -5.62
N ILE A 69 0.16 -2.79 -6.10
CA ILE A 69 -0.57 -2.62 -7.37
C ILE A 69 -1.88 -1.87 -7.17
N VAL A 70 -2.56 -2.14 -6.06
CA VAL A 70 -3.90 -1.67 -5.73
C VAL A 70 -3.90 -1.18 -4.28
N PHE A 71 -4.66 -0.12 -3.99
CA PHE A 71 -4.73 0.56 -2.69
C PHE A 71 -6.14 0.55 -2.09
N VAL A 72 -7.14 0.27 -2.91
CA VAL A 72 -8.56 0.33 -2.56
C VAL A 72 -9.27 -0.99 -2.91
N GLY A 73 -10.27 -1.34 -2.09
CA GLY A 73 -11.15 -2.48 -2.31
C GLY A 73 -10.63 -3.81 -1.75
N ASP A 74 -11.37 -4.86 -2.05
CA ASP A 74 -11.11 -6.21 -1.51
C ASP A 74 -9.80 -6.83 -2.07
N ASN A 75 -9.33 -6.32 -3.21
CA ASN A 75 -8.12 -6.74 -3.89
C ASN A 75 -6.84 -6.62 -3.05
N ILE A 76 -6.79 -5.75 -2.04
CA ILE A 76 -5.66 -5.65 -1.10
C ILE A 76 -5.95 -6.35 0.24
N THR A 77 -7.21 -6.52 0.62
CA THR A 77 -7.60 -7.16 1.88
C THR A 77 -7.19 -8.62 1.92
N ASP A 78 -7.54 -9.40 0.89
CA ASP A 78 -7.28 -10.84 0.86
C ASP A 78 -5.78 -11.18 0.83
N PRO A 79 -4.93 -10.54 0.00
CA PRO A 79 -3.49 -10.81 0.02
C PRO A 79 -2.84 -10.48 1.37
N VAL A 80 -3.28 -9.41 2.03
CA VAL A 80 -2.76 -9.03 3.36
C VAL A 80 -3.24 -10.02 4.41
N ALA A 81 -4.51 -10.40 4.41
CA ALA A 81 -5.07 -11.40 5.33
C ALA A 81 -4.37 -12.76 5.16
N MET A 82 -4.13 -13.18 3.91
CA MET A 82 -3.40 -14.41 3.59
C MET A 82 -1.97 -14.38 4.13
N LYS A 83 -1.25 -13.27 3.94
CA LYS A 83 0.10 -13.12 4.48
C LYS A 83 0.12 -13.22 6.02
N ILE A 84 -0.84 -12.59 6.69
CA ILE A 84 -0.99 -12.64 8.15
C ILE A 84 -1.29 -14.06 8.62
N ALA A 85 -2.17 -14.79 7.90
CA ALA A 85 -2.49 -16.19 8.19
C ALA A 85 -1.26 -17.10 8.04
N GLN A 86 -0.48 -16.93 6.96
CA GLN A 86 0.74 -17.70 6.71
C GLN A 86 1.83 -17.46 7.77
N GLN A 87 1.88 -16.26 8.34
CA GLN A 87 2.83 -15.92 9.41
C GLN A 87 2.42 -16.49 10.78
N GLY A 88 1.22 -17.04 10.92
CA GLY A 88 0.81 -17.81 12.09
C GLY A 88 0.75 -17.00 13.39
N TYR A 89 0.48 -15.69 13.32
CA TYR A 89 0.47 -14.76 14.46
C TYR A 89 -0.60 -15.08 15.52
N GLU A 90 -0.44 -16.16 16.28
CA GLU A 90 -1.42 -16.63 17.29
C GLU A 90 -2.81 -16.93 16.68
N LEU A 91 -2.87 -17.18 15.37
CA LEU A 91 -4.11 -17.51 14.68
C LEU A 91 -4.40 -19.03 14.80
N PRO A 92 -5.67 -19.45 14.83
CA PRO A 92 -6.04 -20.86 14.79
C PRO A 92 -5.46 -21.56 13.55
N ALA A 93 -5.00 -22.80 13.69
CA ALA A 93 -4.42 -23.57 12.57
C ALA A 93 -5.40 -23.77 11.40
N ASP A 94 -6.70 -23.79 11.69
CA ASP A 94 -7.78 -23.95 10.72
C ASP A 94 -8.28 -22.61 10.13
N ILE A 95 -7.59 -21.47 10.37
CA ILE A 95 -8.04 -20.14 9.94
C ILE A 95 -8.31 -20.06 8.43
N ILE A 96 -7.50 -20.73 7.62
CA ILE A 96 -7.62 -20.72 6.15
C ILE A 96 -8.78 -21.62 5.68
N THR A 97 -8.97 -22.76 6.34
CA THR A 97 -10.01 -23.74 5.97
C THR A 97 -11.40 -23.37 6.50
N ASN A 98 -11.45 -22.62 7.59
CA ASN A 98 -12.69 -22.23 8.25
C ASN A 98 -13.18 -20.87 7.72
N LYS A 99 -14.17 -20.92 6.80
CA LYS A 99 -14.73 -19.71 6.16
C LYS A 99 -15.16 -18.64 7.16
N ALA A 100 -15.83 -19.01 8.25
CA ALA A 100 -16.31 -18.03 9.23
C ALA A 100 -15.15 -17.30 9.94
N LYS A 101 -14.09 -18.03 10.29
CA LYS A 101 -12.88 -17.42 10.88
C LYS A 101 -12.13 -16.56 9.85
N TRP A 102 -12.05 -17.01 8.60
CA TRP A 102 -11.46 -16.25 7.51
C TRP A 102 -12.20 -14.93 7.27
N ASP A 103 -13.53 -14.96 7.17
CA ASP A 103 -14.36 -13.76 6.96
C ASP A 103 -14.11 -12.72 8.07
N ILE A 104 -13.91 -13.16 9.32
CA ILE A 104 -13.58 -12.28 10.45
C ILE A 104 -12.17 -11.70 10.32
N LEU A 105 -11.18 -12.51 9.95
CA LEU A 105 -9.81 -12.03 9.70
C LEU A 105 -9.79 -11.00 8.56
N ALA A 106 -10.48 -11.28 7.45
CA ALA A 106 -10.61 -10.39 6.31
C ALA A 106 -11.29 -9.08 6.70
N GLN A 107 -12.41 -9.13 7.45
CA GLN A 107 -13.09 -7.93 7.94
C GLN A 107 -12.18 -7.06 8.83
N LYS A 108 -11.43 -7.68 9.75
CA LYS A 108 -10.46 -6.95 10.61
C LYS A 108 -9.32 -6.36 9.79
N THR A 109 -8.80 -7.11 8.83
CA THR A 109 -7.75 -6.64 7.91
C THR A 109 -8.22 -5.44 7.09
N GLY A 110 -9.42 -5.51 6.51
CA GLY A 110 -10.02 -4.40 5.77
C GLY A 110 -10.20 -3.14 6.62
N LYS A 111 -10.59 -3.31 7.90
CA LYS A 111 -10.66 -2.19 8.85
C LYS A 111 -9.28 -1.56 9.10
N GLU A 112 -8.26 -2.36 9.45
CA GLU A 112 -6.93 -1.81 9.72
C GLU A 112 -6.26 -1.23 8.46
N LEU A 113 -6.59 -1.72 7.26
CA LEU A 113 -6.19 -1.08 5.99
C LEU A 113 -6.85 0.28 5.80
N ALA A 114 -8.13 0.43 6.15
CA ALA A 114 -8.80 1.73 6.13
C ALA A 114 -8.19 2.71 7.15
N ASP A 115 -7.89 2.21 8.35
CA ASP A 115 -7.25 3.01 9.41
C ASP A 115 -5.82 3.42 9.02
N ALA A 116 -5.02 2.51 8.45
CA ALA A 116 -3.68 2.79 7.94
C ALA A 116 -3.71 3.84 6.80
N ARG A 117 -4.66 3.71 5.87
CA ARG A 117 -4.91 4.71 4.82
C ARG A 117 -5.24 6.09 5.39
N SER A 118 -6.10 6.15 6.41
CA SER A 118 -6.42 7.40 7.10
C SER A 118 -5.19 8.00 7.77
N GLN A 119 -4.37 7.16 8.41
CA GLN A 119 -3.18 7.58 9.14
C GLN A 119 -2.09 8.12 8.20
N ILE A 120 -1.76 7.40 7.12
CA ILE A 120 -0.79 7.86 6.11
C ILE A 120 -1.21 9.22 5.54
N LYS A 121 -2.50 9.41 5.22
CA LYS A 121 -3.02 10.70 4.72
C LYS A 121 -2.83 11.82 5.75
N LYS A 122 -3.05 11.55 7.03
CA LYS A 122 -2.83 12.53 8.12
C LYS A 122 -1.36 12.88 8.29
N ASP A 123 -0.46 11.90 8.18
CA ASP A 123 0.97 12.13 8.30
C ASP A 123 1.52 12.92 7.10
N ILE A 124 1.01 12.68 5.90
CA ILE A 124 1.27 13.52 4.72
C ILE A 124 0.76 14.94 4.95
N LEU A 125 -0.47 15.12 5.42
CA LEU A 125 -1.02 16.45 5.71
C LEU A 125 -0.17 17.20 6.75
N ARG A 126 0.27 16.50 7.80
CA ARG A 126 1.17 17.04 8.82
C ARG A 126 2.51 17.49 8.25
N SER A 127 3.03 16.78 7.23
CA SER A 127 4.27 17.18 6.54
C SER A 127 4.18 18.55 5.86
N PHE A 128 2.98 19.08 5.63
CA PHE A 128 2.78 20.43 5.10
C PHE A 128 2.51 21.47 6.20
N GLY A 129 2.95 21.24 7.44
CA GLY A 129 2.78 22.19 8.53
C GLY A 129 1.33 22.35 9.01
N VAL A 130 0.46 21.38 8.69
CA VAL A 130 -0.96 21.39 9.04
C VAL A 130 -1.19 20.52 10.26
N VAL A 131 -1.47 21.16 11.40
CA VAL A 131 -1.86 20.46 12.63
C VAL A 131 -3.38 20.42 12.69
N GLN A 132 -3.96 19.22 12.67
CA GLN A 132 -5.39 19.06 12.91
C GLN A 132 -5.70 19.34 14.38
N GLU A 133 -6.32 20.49 14.64
CA GLU A 133 -6.82 20.81 15.98
C GLU A 133 -8.05 19.96 16.33
N ARG A 134 -8.11 19.50 17.58
CA ARG A 134 -9.23 18.68 18.06
C ARG A 134 -10.52 19.51 18.04
N GLY A 135 -11.55 18.97 17.39
CA GLY A 135 -12.86 19.63 17.28
C GLY A 135 -13.00 20.64 16.14
N LYS A 136 -11.92 20.91 15.37
CA LYS A 136 -12.00 21.72 14.15
C LYS A 136 -12.08 20.82 12.90
N PRO A 137 -12.73 21.30 11.82
CA PRO A 137 -12.69 20.59 10.54
C PRO A 137 -11.24 20.41 10.09
N ALA A 138 -10.95 19.25 9.49
CA ALA A 138 -9.61 18.99 8.96
C ALA A 138 -9.25 20.08 7.93
N PRO A 139 -8.10 20.74 8.06
CA PRO A 139 -7.69 21.75 7.10
C PRO A 139 -7.56 21.10 5.73
N LYS A 140 -8.14 21.75 4.71
CA LYS A 140 -8.21 21.20 3.36
C LYS A 140 -6.99 21.54 2.51
N ALA A 141 -6.10 22.41 2.99
CA ALA A 141 -4.96 22.89 2.21
C ALA A 141 -3.65 22.82 3.02
N PRO A 142 -2.50 22.68 2.34
CA PRO A 142 -1.16 22.88 2.91
C PRO A 142 -1.03 24.21 3.66
N ASN A 143 -0.08 24.29 4.59
CA ASN A 143 0.28 25.58 5.19
C ASN A 143 0.89 26.49 4.11
N ALA A 144 0.49 27.76 4.07
CA ALA A 144 1.00 28.73 3.11
C ALA A 144 2.49 29.05 3.31
N ASP A 145 2.99 28.87 4.54
CA ASP A 145 4.38 29.10 4.94
C ASP A 145 5.25 27.86 4.60
N PRO A 146 6.15 27.94 3.60
CA PRO A 146 7.01 26.81 3.22
C PRO A 146 8.00 26.41 4.31
N ASP A 147 8.39 27.32 5.20
CA ASP A 147 9.34 27.03 6.29
C ASP A 147 8.74 26.08 7.34
N ARG A 148 7.41 25.88 7.31
CA ARG A 148 6.70 24.89 8.14
C ARG A 148 6.56 23.53 7.48
N HIS A 149 7.01 23.36 6.24
CA HIS A 149 6.93 22.09 5.54
C HIS A 149 8.08 21.20 5.98
N MET A 150 7.78 19.92 6.20
CA MET A 150 8.78 18.91 6.53
C MET A 150 9.44 18.44 5.23
N GLY A 151 10.76 18.25 5.30
CA GLY A 151 11.49 17.51 4.28
C GLY A 151 10.99 16.07 4.16
N ILE A 152 11.21 15.44 3.01
CA ILE A 152 10.67 14.11 2.71
C ILE A 152 11.16 13.02 3.67
N HIS A 153 12.41 13.10 4.13
CA HIS A 153 12.96 12.14 5.08
C HIS A 153 12.27 12.23 6.44
N GLU A 154 12.00 13.44 6.94
CA GLU A 154 11.24 13.63 8.17
C GLU A 154 9.79 13.14 8.02
N CYS A 155 9.14 13.43 6.88
CA CYS A 155 7.82 12.86 6.57
C CYS A 155 7.84 11.33 6.61
N ALA A 156 8.85 10.70 5.98
CA ALA A 156 9.05 9.26 6.00
C ALA A 156 9.24 8.72 7.42
N LYS A 157 10.01 9.41 8.29
CA LYS A 157 10.15 9.04 9.71
C LYS A 157 8.83 9.08 10.45
N TYR A 158 7.96 10.05 10.19
CA TYR A 158 6.64 10.10 10.81
C TYR A 158 5.79 8.88 10.44
N VAL A 159 5.72 8.54 9.15
CA VAL A 159 4.95 7.38 8.67
C VAL A 159 5.56 6.06 9.18
N ALA A 160 6.89 5.97 9.24
CA ALA A 160 7.61 4.78 9.72
C ALA A 160 7.35 4.44 11.20
N ARG A 161 6.82 5.37 12.01
CA ARG A 161 6.42 5.08 13.41
C ARG A 161 5.32 4.03 13.52
N HIS A 162 4.58 3.79 12.43
CA HIS A 162 3.53 2.78 12.36
C HIS A 162 4.02 1.42 11.84
N LEU A 163 5.28 1.35 11.42
CA LEU A 163 5.94 0.15 10.93
C LEU A 163 6.71 -0.56 12.08
N PRO A 164 7.16 -1.81 11.88
CA PRO A 164 8.02 -2.50 12.84
C PRO A 164 9.24 -1.67 13.24
N LYS A 165 9.69 -1.80 14.50
CA LYS A 165 10.78 -0.97 15.07
C LYS A 165 12.11 -1.07 14.31
N ASP A 166 12.32 -2.19 13.64
CA ASP A 166 13.50 -2.51 12.82
C ASP A 166 13.34 -2.10 11.35
N PHE A 167 12.24 -1.43 10.99
CA PHE A 167 12.02 -0.93 9.65
C PHE A 167 13.07 0.13 9.29
N LYS A 168 13.78 -0.10 8.18
CA LYS A 168 14.75 0.85 7.63
C LYS A 168 14.07 1.74 6.60
N ILE A 169 14.21 3.05 6.77
CA ILE A 169 13.78 4.02 5.77
C ILE A 169 14.78 3.95 4.61
N THR A 170 14.31 3.54 3.44
CA THR A 170 15.12 3.45 2.23
C THR A 170 14.80 4.57 1.25
N PHE A 171 15.62 4.70 0.21
CA PHE A 171 15.38 5.62 -0.90
C PHE A 171 14.00 5.40 -1.53
N GLU A 172 13.63 4.15 -1.82
CA GLU A 172 12.36 3.78 -2.44
C GLU A 172 11.17 4.17 -1.56
N PHE A 173 11.31 4.04 -0.24
CA PHE A 173 10.30 4.46 0.71
C PHE A 173 10.09 5.98 0.66
N CYS A 174 11.18 6.76 0.67
CA CYS A 174 11.09 8.21 0.53
C CYS A 174 10.54 8.64 -0.82
N ALA A 175 10.93 7.97 -1.90
CA ALA A 175 10.39 8.24 -3.24
C ALA A 175 8.90 7.93 -3.34
N ARG A 176 8.43 6.88 -2.66
CA ARG A 176 7.00 6.57 -2.53
C ARG A 176 6.25 7.64 -1.74
N MET A 177 6.83 8.13 -0.66
CA MET A 177 6.26 9.22 0.12
C MET A 177 6.17 10.52 -0.70
N ALA A 178 7.18 10.83 -1.51
CA ALA A 178 7.19 12.01 -2.38
C ALA A 178 6.09 11.92 -3.44
N PHE A 179 5.90 10.73 -4.01
CA PHE A 179 4.77 10.44 -4.88
C PHE A 179 3.42 10.68 -4.18
N PHE A 180 3.24 10.19 -2.96
CA PHE A 180 1.99 10.44 -2.22
C PHE A 180 1.77 11.92 -1.90
N ARG A 181 2.82 12.67 -1.55
CA ARG A 181 2.74 14.14 -1.36
C ARG A 181 2.30 14.85 -2.63
N LYS A 182 2.88 14.50 -3.79
CA LYS A 182 2.48 15.03 -5.10
C LYS A 182 0.99 14.79 -5.36
N VAL A 183 0.53 13.54 -5.22
CA VAL A 183 -0.88 13.19 -5.47
C VAL A 183 -1.80 13.90 -4.48
N PHE A 184 -1.39 14.03 -3.21
CA PHE A 184 -2.15 14.75 -2.19
C PHE A 184 -2.34 16.22 -2.56
N LEU A 185 -1.28 16.90 -3.00
CA LEU A 185 -1.34 18.31 -3.41
C LEU A 185 -2.24 18.53 -4.62
N ALA A 186 -2.23 17.58 -5.57
CA ALA A 186 -3.09 17.61 -6.75
C ALA A 186 -4.56 17.25 -6.44
N ASN A 187 -4.83 16.55 -5.33
CA ASN A 187 -6.18 16.09 -4.97
C ASN A 187 -6.48 16.26 -3.47
N GLN A 188 -6.56 17.52 -3.06
CA GLN A 188 -6.78 17.89 -1.66
C GLN A 188 -8.22 17.62 -1.17
N THR A 189 -9.20 17.79 -2.05
CA THR A 189 -10.64 17.77 -1.71
C THR A 189 -11.37 16.49 -2.11
N GLY A 190 -10.74 15.60 -2.88
CA GLY A 190 -11.37 14.39 -3.40
C GLY A 190 -10.89 13.09 -2.75
N ASP A 191 -11.19 11.98 -3.44
CA ASP A 191 -10.71 10.66 -3.07
C ASP A 191 -9.21 10.53 -3.36
N PHE A 192 -8.42 10.80 -2.34
CA PHE A 192 -6.95 10.69 -2.38
C PHE A 192 -6.49 9.30 -2.83
N TRP A 193 -7.11 8.22 -2.36
CA TRP A 193 -6.63 6.87 -2.66
C TRP A 193 -7.00 6.44 -4.07
N GLY A 194 -8.19 6.80 -4.56
CA GLY A 194 -8.53 6.66 -5.97
C GLY A 194 -7.60 7.47 -6.89
N ALA A 195 -7.16 8.65 -6.45
CA ALA A 195 -6.18 9.45 -7.20
C ALA A 195 -4.79 8.79 -7.24
N VAL A 196 -4.36 8.20 -6.13
CA VAL A 196 -3.11 7.41 -6.05
C VAL A 196 -3.15 6.26 -7.05
N GLU A 197 -4.25 5.50 -7.10
CA GLU A 197 -4.41 4.39 -8.04
C GLU A 197 -4.38 4.86 -9.50
N LYS A 198 -5.10 5.94 -9.80
CA LYS A 198 -5.13 6.53 -11.15
C LYS A 198 -3.75 6.96 -11.62
N GLU A 199 -2.99 7.63 -10.76
CA GLU A 199 -1.64 8.11 -11.10
C GLU A 199 -0.67 6.93 -11.29
N LEU A 200 -0.76 5.88 -10.47
CA LEU A 200 0.05 4.67 -10.65
C LEU A 200 -0.30 3.92 -11.93
N ALA A 201 -1.58 3.82 -12.27
CA ALA A 201 -2.02 3.22 -13.53
C ALA A 201 -1.47 4.01 -14.73
N ALA A 202 -1.52 5.34 -14.67
CA ALA A 202 -0.94 6.21 -15.70
C ALA A 202 0.58 6.01 -15.85
N MET A 203 1.32 5.89 -14.74
CA MET A 203 2.76 5.59 -14.75
C MET A 203 3.06 4.24 -15.42
N ARG A 204 2.29 3.19 -15.11
CA ARG A 204 2.44 1.86 -15.72
C ARG A 204 2.17 1.89 -17.22
N MET A 205 1.10 2.56 -17.64
CA MET A 205 0.78 2.73 -19.05
C MET A 205 1.88 3.51 -19.80
N ALA A 206 2.42 4.56 -19.18
CA ALA A 206 3.54 5.33 -19.74
C ALA A 206 4.81 4.50 -19.85
N ALA A 207 5.11 3.67 -18.84
CA ALA A 207 6.23 2.74 -18.87
C ALA A 207 6.08 1.72 -20.02
N LYS A 208 4.92 1.08 -20.12
CA LYS A 208 4.60 0.14 -21.21
C LYS A 208 4.73 0.78 -22.59
N LYS A 209 4.15 1.97 -22.80
CA LYS A 209 4.25 2.68 -24.09
C LYS A 209 5.70 2.99 -24.48
N LYS A 210 6.53 3.36 -23.50
CA LYS A 210 7.96 3.62 -23.73
C LYS A 210 8.69 2.35 -24.17
N MET A 211 8.32 1.21 -23.58
CA MET A 211 8.87 -0.09 -23.94
C MET A 211 8.48 -0.52 -25.35
N ASP A 212 7.20 -0.39 -25.69
CA ASP A 212 6.69 -0.70 -27.04
C ASP A 212 7.41 0.14 -28.12
N SER A 213 7.77 1.40 -27.82
CA SER A 213 8.51 2.25 -28.76
C SER A 213 10.00 1.89 -28.92
N VAL A 214 10.57 1.15 -27.96
CA VAL A 214 11.96 0.68 -28.01
C VAL A 214 12.05 -0.65 -28.76
N SER A 215 11.05 -1.52 -28.60
CA SER A 215 11.03 -2.83 -29.28
C SER A 215 10.85 -2.73 -30.80
N GLU A 216 10.21 -1.66 -31.29
CA GLU A 216 10.14 -1.37 -32.73
C GLU A 216 11.50 -1.01 -33.35
N LYS A 217 12.49 -0.59 -32.53
CA LYS A 217 13.79 -0.07 -33.00
C LYS A 217 14.96 -1.02 -32.76
N ALA A 218 14.81 -2.01 -31.90
CA ALA A 218 15.84 -3.01 -31.61
C ALA A 218 15.17 -4.38 -31.59
N SER A 219 15.69 -5.37 -32.32
CA SER A 219 15.26 -6.78 -32.19
C SER A 219 15.39 -7.19 -30.72
N PRO A 220 14.30 -7.29 -29.95
CA PRO A 220 14.39 -7.48 -28.52
C PRO A 220 14.17 -8.95 -28.19
N ASP A 221 14.97 -9.46 -27.26
CA ASP A 221 14.64 -10.68 -26.54
C ASP A 221 13.31 -10.43 -25.77
N PRO A 222 12.18 -11.08 -26.10
CA PRO A 222 10.83 -10.65 -25.69
C PRO A 222 10.49 -10.82 -24.20
N GLN A 223 11.45 -11.13 -23.33
CA GLN A 223 11.19 -11.63 -21.99
C GLN A 223 12.02 -11.02 -20.86
N ASP A 224 12.54 -9.78 -20.96
CA ASP A 224 13.16 -9.14 -19.79
C ASP A 224 12.19 -8.24 -18.99
N PRO A 225 11.50 -8.77 -17.94
CA PRO A 225 10.64 -7.98 -17.05
C PRO A 225 11.39 -6.91 -16.25
N LYS A 226 12.73 -6.84 -16.31
CA LYS A 226 13.51 -5.82 -15.59
C LYS A 226 13.23 -4.39 -16.06
N ASN A 227 12.86 -4.21 -17.33
CA ASN A 227 12.87 -2.88 -17.93
C ASN A 227 11.61 -2.04 -17.58
N ASP A 228 10.45 -2.68 -17.32
CA ASP A 228 9.26 -1.98 -16.76
C ASP A 228 9.54 -1.41 -15.36
N ALA A 229 10.16 -2.23 -14.50
CA ALA A 229 10.48 -1.85 -13.13
C ALA A 229 11.47 -0.68 -13.09
N GLU A 230 12.46 -0.68 -13.99
CA GLU A 230 13.42 0.42 -14.11
C GLU A 230 12.78 1.74 -14.54
N VAL A 231 11.86 1.71 -15.52
CA VAL A 231 11.16 2.92 -15.96
C VAL A 231 10.28 3.47 -14.83
N ILE A 232 9.59 2.60 -14.10
CA ILE A 232 8.81 2.98 -12.92
C ILE A 232 9.72 3.56 -11.81
N ALA A 233 10.87 2.94 -11.55
CA ALA A 233 11.83 3.44 -10.57
C ALA A 233 12.34 4.84 -10.94
N ARG A 234 12.55 5.12 -12.23
CA ARG A 234 12.92 6.47 -12.71
C ARG A 234 11.85 7.51 -12.39
N PHE A 235 10.56 7.20 -12.56
CA PHE A 235 9.48 8.11 -12.16
C PHE A 235 9.52 8.43 -10.67
N PHE A 236 9.70 7.41 -9.81
CA PHE A 236 9.83 7.62 -8.37
C PHE A 236 11.04 8.47 -8.00
N LYS A 237 12.20 8.24 -8.64
CA LYS A 237 13.38 9.10 -8.48
C LYS A 237 13.09 10.55 -8.84
N THR A 238 12.37 10.80 -9.93
CA THR A 238 11.95 12.15 -10.31
C THR A 238 11.03 12.79 -9.28
N PHE A 239 10.05 12.06 -8.74
CA PHE A 239 9.19 12.59 -7.68
C PHE A 239 9.97 12.96 -6.43
N LEU A 240 10.90 12.10 -6.00
CA LEU A 240 11.75 12.38 -4.85
C LEU A 240 12.61 13.63 -5.06
N HIS A 241 13.23 13.75 -6.23
CA HIS A 241 14.06 14.90 -6.56
C HIS A 241 13.25 16.20 -6.58
N SER A 242 12.07 16.19 -7.20
CA SER A 242 11.16 17.34 -7.24
C SER A 242 10.67 17.73 -5.84
N ASP A 243 10.35 16.75 -4.98
CA ASP A 243 9.94 17.01 -3.60
C ASP A 243 11.08 17.63 -2.79
N ARG A 244 12.31 17.10 -2.91
CA ARG A 244 13.51 17.66 -2.28
C ARG A 244 13.79 19.10 -2.74
N GLN A 245 13.62 19.40 -4.02
CA GLN A 245 13.79 20.77 -4.53
C GLN A 245 12.72 21.74 -4.00
N THR A 246 11.50 21.25 -3.78
CA THR A 246 10.37 22.09 -3.38
C THR A 246 10.30 22.29 -1.86
N TYR A 247 10.55 21.24 -1.09
CA TYR A 247 10.30 21.17 0.36
C TYR A 247 11.52 20.73 1.17
N GLY A 248 12.65 20.46 0.52
CA GLY A 248 13.86 19.99 1.19
C GLY A 248 14.66 21.11 1.84
N VAL A 249 15.56 20.71 2.73
CA VAL A 249 16.64 21.57 3.21
C VAL A 249 17.49 21.94 1.99
N LYS A 250 17.97 23.20 1.91
CA LYS A 250 18.75 23.73 0.76
C LYS A 250 19.97 22.87 0.38
N ASP A 251 20.38 21.96 1.26
CA ASP A 251 21.45 21.00 1.04
C ASP A 251 20.89 19.55 0.98
N THR A 252 20.73 19.04 -0.23
CA THR A 252 20.21 17.69 -0.49
C THR A 252 21.17 16.56 -0.08
N THR A 253 22.43 16.89 0.28
CA THR A 253 23.42 15.88 0.72
C THR A 253 23.25 15.46 2.18
N GLN A 254 22.41 16.15 2.94
CA GLN A 254 22.32 15.98 4.41
C GLN A 254 21.27 14.97 4.88
N ASP A 255 20.40 14.45 4.03
CA ASP A 255 19.34 13.55 4.49
C ASP A 255 19.81 12.10 4.73
N GLY A 256 21.07 11.77 4.38
CA GLY A 256 21.72 10.49 4.69
C GLY A 256 21.09 9.29 3.99
N ILE A 257 20.27 9.53 2.97
CA ILE A 257 19.67 8.51 2.13
C ILE A 257 20.50 8.47 0.85
N ASP A 258 21.41 7.50 0.78
CA ASP A 258 22.21 7.26 -0.42
C ASP A 258 21.28 7.12 -1.62
N ASP A 259 21.54 7.89 -2.67
CA ASP A 259 20.85 7.72 -3.94
C ASP A 259 21.05 6.27 -4.42
N LEU A 260 19.99 5.66 -4.95
CA LEU A 260 20.13 4.34 -5.59
C LEU A 260 21.30 4.39 -6.57
N PRO A 261 22.19 3.39 -6.55
CA PRO A 261 23.32 3.33 -7.47
C PRO A 261 22.75 3.48 -8.88
N THR A 262 23.13 4.58 -9.54
CA THR A 262 22.73 4.82 -10.92
C THR A 262 23.26 3.64 -11.71
N ALA A 263 22.39 2.90 -12.40
CA ALA A 263 22.82 1.80 -13.26
C ALA A 263 23.97 2.31 -14.14
N PRO A 264 25.09 1.55 -14.27
CA PRO A 264 26.26 2.01 -15.00
C PRO A 264 25.81 2.44 -16.40
N SER A 265 26.13 3.68 -16.78
CA SER A 265 25.85 4.17 -18.12
C SER A 265 26.54 3.22 -19.11
N SER A 266 25.75 2.49 -19.88
CA SER A 266 26.22 1.69 -21.00
C SER A 266 26.94 2.68 -21.93
N THR A 267 28.26 2.64 -21.91
CA THR A 267 29.15 3.45 -22.75
C THR A 267 29.55 2.67 -23.97
#